data_AF-A0A5B7BEJ9-F1
#
_entry.id   AF-A0A5B7BEJ9-F1
#
_cell.length_a   1.000
_cell.length_b   1.000
_cell.length_c   1.000
_cell.angle_alpha   90.00
_cell.angle_beta   90.00
_cell.angle_gamma   90.00
#
_symmetry.space_group_name_H-M   'P 1'
#
loop_
_entity.id
_entity.type
_entity.pdbx_description
1 polymer ?
#
loop_
_entity_poly.entity_id
_entity_poly.type
_entity_poly.pdbx_seq_one_letter_code
_entity_poly.pdbx_strand_id
1 'polypeptide(L)'
;SPSVHSLATIGERKFSLDRSNSDVKNTINISHQNDTAVDILERMTSILEEIHTPVSLNSASGTNLLQKGEENIGQFLYLEGIEYPMWNTYDVHFYSSFALTMLFPKLELSIQRDFAAAVMMHDPSKMRLMHNGKWVSRKVLGAVPHDIGMYDPWFEVNAYNLYNTDRWKDL
;
A
#
# COMPACT_ATOMS: atom_id res chain seq x y z
N SER A 1 -30.69 5.94 5.32
CA SER A 1 -29.84 6.34 6.47
C SER A 1 -28.45 5.76 6.27
N PRO A 2 -27.36 6.54 6.34
CA PRO A 2 -26.04 5.93 6.20
C PRO A 2 -25.71 5.12 7.47
N SER A 3 -25.09 3.96 7.28
CA SER A 3 -24.74 3.02 8.33
C SER A 3 -23.69 3.61 9.27
N VAL A 4 -24.06 3.80 10.53
CA VAL A 4 -23.15 4.17 11.62
C VAL A 4 -22.37 2.90 12.01
N HIS A 5 -21.22 2.67 11.37
CA HIS A 5 -20.28 1.67 11.87
C HIS A 5 -19.55 2.25 13.07
N SER A 6 -19.99 1.83 14.26
CA SER A 6 -19.36 2.10 15.54
C SER A 6 -17.89 1.68 15.51
N LEU A 7 -17.01 2.58 15.97
CA LEU A 7 -15.57 2.41 16.15
C LEU A 7 -15.18 1.23 17.06
N ALA A 8 -16.14 0.60 17.75
CA ALA A 8 -15.92 -0.47 18.70
C ALA A 8 -15.61 -1.86 18.10
N THR A 9 -15.68 -2.03 16.77
CA THR A 9 -15.55 -3.37 16.13
C THR A 9 -14.20 -3.64 15.47
N ILE A 10 -13.24 -2.71 15.61
CA ILE A 10 -11.94 -2.81 14.91
C ILE A 10 -11.00 -3.84 15.57
N GLY A 11 -11.21 -4.17 16.85
CA GLY A 11 -10.30 -5.02 17.62
C GLY A 11 -10.27 -6.51 17.25
N GLU A 12 -11.19 -7.02 16.44
CA GLU A 12 -11.31 -8.47 16.16
C GLU A 12 -11.40 -8.85 14.67
N ARG A 13 -11.29 -7.88 13.73
CA ARG A 13 -11.41 -8.20 12.31
C ARG A 13 -10.08 -8.64 11.71
N LYS A 14 -9.84 -9.94 11.71
CA LYS A 14 -8.80 -10.60 10.90
C LYS A 14 -9.13 -10.48 9.40
N PHE A 15 -8.12 -10.24 8.57
CA PHE A 15 -8.28 -10.32 7.12
C PHE A 15 -8.42 -11.79 6.70
N SER A 16 -9.45 -12.13 5.93
CA SER A 16 -9.71 -13.51 5.51
C SER A 16 -10.36 -13.58 4.13
N LEU A 17 -10.05 -14.62 3.36
CA LEU A 17 -10.75 -14.97 2.13
C LEU A 17 -11.78 -16.07 2.42
N ASP A 18 -13.03 -15.84 2.03
CA ASP A 18 -14.07 -16.88 2.08
C ASP A 18 -14.00 -17.70 0.79
N ARG A 19 -13.54 -18.95 0.89
CA ARG A 19 -13.37 -19.83 -0.27
C ARG A 19 -14.66 -20.63 -0.45
N SER A 20 -15.45 -20.31 -1.47
CA SER A 20 -16.53 -21.18 -1.89
C SER A 20 -15.93 -22.50 -2.41
N ASN A 21 -16.15 -23.59 -1.67
CA ASN A 21 -15.77 -24.93 -2.11
C ASN A 21 -16.70 -25.33 -3.26
N SER A 22 -16.20 -25.32 -4.49
CA SER A 22 -16.81 -26.14 -5.54
C SER A 22 -16.38 -27.59 -5.31
N ASP A 23 -17.36 -28.44 -5.01
CA ASP A 23 -17.19 -29.88 -4.84
C ASP A 23 -16.56 -30.50 -6.10
N VAL A 24 -15.26 -30.77 -6.06
CA VAL A 24 -14.66 -31.85 -6.84
C VAL A 24 -13.69 -32.61 -5.95
N LYS A 25 -14.21 -33.65 -5.29
CA LYS A 25 -13.39 -34.75 -4.79
C LYS A 25 -12.69 -35.41 -5.99
N ASN A 26 -11.37 -35.31 -6.07
CA ASN A 26 -10.51 -36.45 -6.38
C ASN A 26 -9.04 -36.12 -6.14
N THR A 27 -8.50 -36.84 -5.15
CA THR A 27 -7.20 -37.52 -5.14
C THR A 27 -6.16 -37.04 -6.15
N ILE A 28 -5.10 -36.41 -5.66
CA ILE A 28 -3.67 -36.58 -6.02
C ILE A 28 -2.95 -35.40 -5.36
N ASN A 29 -2.06 -35.70 -4.40
CA ASN A 29 -0.85 -34.96 -4.03
C ASN A 29 -0.62 -33.56 -4.68
N ILE A 30 -1.44 -32.55 -4.35
CA ILE A 30 -1.17 -31.16 -4.74
C ILE A 30 -0.29 -30.59 -3.64
N SER A 31 0.99 -30.40 -3.97
CA SER A 31 1.95 -29.62 -3.21
C SER A 31 1.27 -28.43 -2.53
N HIS A 32 1.61 -28.13 -1.29
CA HIS A 32 1.38 -26.81 -0.68
C HIS A 32 1.90 -25.73 -1.65
N GLN A 33 1.04 -25.27 -2.55
CA GLN A 33 1.24 -24.04 -3.28
C GLN A 33 0.88 -22.96 -2.26
N ASN A 34 1.90 -22.29 -1.73
CA ASN A 34 1.72 -21.12 -0.88
C ASN A 34 0.86 -20.11 -1.66
N ASP A 35 -0.38 -19.95 -1.23
CA ASP A 35 -1.30 -19.00 -1.85
C ASP A 35 -0.84 -17.61 -1.44
N THR A 36 -0.25 -16.87 -2.39
CA THR A 36 0.29 -15.53 -2.17
C THR A 36 -0.77 -14.59 -1.58
N ALA A 37 -2.05 -14.75 -1.94
CA ALA A 37 -3.11 -13.92 -1.37
C ALA A 37 -3.33 -14.22 0.12
N VAL A 38 -3.29 -15.50 0.49
CA VAL A 38 -3.38 -15.92 1.90
C VAL A 38 -2.19 -15.38 2.70
N ASP A 39 -0.97 -15.52 2.16
CA ASP A 39 0.25 -15.01 2.81
C ASP A 39 0.19 -13.49 3.03
N ILE A 40 -0.33 -12.74 2.05
CA ILE A 40 -0.51 -11.28 2.17
C ILE A 40 -1.53 -10.95 3.27
N LEU A 41 -2.68 -11.64 3.32
CA LEU A 41 -3.72 -11.37 4.31
C LEU A 41 -3.27 -11.75 5.73
N GLU A 42 -2.49 -12.82 5.88
CA GLU A 42 -1.87 -13.17 7.16
C GLU A 42 -0.89 -12.08 7.61
N ARG A 43 -0.04 -11.58 6.72
CA ARG A 43 0.84 -10.44 7.02
C ARG A 43 0.06 -9.18 7.41
N MET A 44 -0.99 -8.84 6.66
CA MET A 44 -1.84 -7.68 6.97
C MET A 44 -2.51 -7.85 8.33
N THR A 45 -2.93 -9.06 8.68
CA THR A 45 -3.52 -9.36 10.00
C THR A 45 -2.48 -9.17 11.11
N SER A 46 -1.27 -9.69 10.93
CA SER A 46 -0.18 -9.52 11.90
C SER A 46 0.12 -8.04 12.14
N ILE A 47 0.23 -7.24 11.06
CA ILE A 47 0.45 -5.80 11.18
C ILE A 47 -0.70 -5.14 11.93
N LEU A 48 -1.96 -5.47 11.59
CA LEU A 48 -3.15 -4.93 12.24
C LEU A 48 -3.19 -5.21 13.76
N GLU A 49 -2.76 -6.39 14.19
CA GLU A 49 -2.65 -6.76 15.61
C GLU A 49 -1.57 -5.91 16.32
N GLU A 50 -0.51 -5.55 15.61
CA GLU A 50 0.61 -4.72 16.09
C GLU A 50 0.40 -3.20 15.94
N ILE A 51 -0.70 -2.73 15.34
CA ILE A 51 -0.95 -1.29 15.10
C ILE A 51 -0.97 -0.45 16.39
N HIS A 52 -1.29 -1.05 17.55
CA HIS A 52 -1.29 -0.35 18.83
C HIS A 52 0.10 -0.19 19.46
N THR A 53 1.12 -0.88 18.95
CA THR A 53 2.51 -0.68 19.37
C THR A 53 3.10 0.52 18.61
N PRO A 54 3.54 1.58 19.32
CA PRO A 54 4.28 2.63 18.66
C PRO A 54 5.60 2.03 18.20
N VAL A 55 6.00 2.29 16.95
CA VAL A 55 7.28 1.88 16.33
C VAL A 55 7.24 0.53 15.58
N SER A 56 6.60 0.51 14.41
CA SER A 56 7.30 -0.05 13.25
C SER A 56 7.45 1.05 12.20
N LEU A 57 8.64 1.65 12.13
CA LEU A 57 9.06 2.48 11.00
C LEU A 57 9.19 1.57 9.77
N ASN A 58 8.06 1.25 9.15
CA ASN A 58 8.06 0.52 7.89
C ASN A 58 8.23 1.56 6.79
N SER A 59 9.31 1.44 6.02
CA SER A 59 9.46 2.22 4.79
C SER A 59 8.77 1.49 3.63
N ALA A 60 8.31 2.26 2.65
CA ALA A 60 7.84 1.78 1.36
C ALA A 60 9.01 1.28 0.48
N SER A 61 9.99 0.58 1.07
CA SER A 61 11.12 0.05 0.31
C SER A 61 10.74 -1.28 -0.33
N GLY A 62 10.42 -1.22 -1.62
CA GLY A 62 10.09 -2.36 -2.46
C GLY A 62 11.26 -3.34 -2.63
N THR A 63 12.50 -2.93 -2.31
CA THR A 63 13.67 -3.81 -2.34
C THR A 63 13.54 -4.98 -1.36
N ASN A 64 12.78 -4.81 -0.26
CA ASN A 64 12.49 -5.88 0.70
C ASN A 64 11.57 -6.96 0.12
N LEU A 65 10.92 -6.71 -1.02
CA LEU A 65 10.04 -7.65 -1.70
C LEU A 65 10.77 -8.45 -2.80
N LEU A 66 12.07 -8.23 -3.00
CA LEU A 66 12.87 -8.98 -3.97
C LEU A 66 12.97 -10.45 -3.58
N GLN A 67 12.74 -11.34 -4.55
CA GLN A 67 12.95 -12.77 -4.38
C GLN A 67 14.42 -13.14 -4.61
N LYS A 68 14.81 -14.32 -4.11
CA LYS A 68 16.16 -14.84 -4.30
C LYS A 68 16.48 -14.97 -5.79
N GLY A 69 17.51 -14.26 -6.23
CA GLY A 69 17.97 -14.24 -7.62
C GLY A 69 17.37 -13.12 -8.47
N GLU A 70 16.45 -12.31 -7.94
CA GLU A 70 16.03 -11.08 -8.59
C GLU A 70 17.11 -10.00 -8.48
N GLU A 71 17.25 -9.20 -9.53
CA GLU A 71 18.16 -8.06 -9.57
C GLU A 71 17.60 -6.89 -8.75
N ASN A 72 18.44 -6.30 -7.90
CA ASN A 72 18.14 -5.03 -7.25
C ASN A 72 18.57 -3.86 -8.14
N ILE A 73 17.61 -3.22 -8.81
CA ILE A 73 17.84 -2.04 -9.66
C ILE A 73 17.87 -0.72 -8.87
N GLY A 74 17.74 -0.76 -7.55
CA GLY A 74 17.59 0.43 -6.70
C GLY A 74 16.15 0.90 -6.62
N GLN A 75 15.95 2.17 -6.26
CA GLN A 75 14.64 2.83 -6.19
C GLN A 75 14.64 4.08 -7.09
N PHE A 76 13.46 4.51 -7.52
CA PHE A 76 13.30 5.60 -8.49
C PHE A 76 12.20 6.57 -8.06
N LEU A 77 12.47 7.86 -8.18
CA LEU A 77 11.52 8.94 -7.90
C LEU A 77 11.44 9.88 -9.10
N TYR A 78 10.23 10.30 -9.45
CA TYR A 78 9.99 11.43 -10.33
C TYR A 78 8.81 12.26 -9.80
N LEU A 79 8.81 13.55 -10.12
CA LEU A 79 7.79 14.48 -9.62
C LEU A 79 6.49 14.34 -10.43
N GLU A 80 5.36 14.53 -9.76
CA GLU A 80 4.10 14.84 -10.45
C GLU A 80 4.23 16.11 -11.28
N GLY A 81 4.80 17.17 -10.70
CA GLY A 81 5.10 18.42 -11.38
C GLY A 81 5.86 19.41 -10.49
N ILE A 82 6.20 20.58 -11.05
CA ILE A 82 6.90 21.64 -10.29
C ILE A 82 5.97 22.29 -9.27
N GLU A 83 4.69 22.41 -9.61
CA GLU A 83 3.64 23.02 -8.77
C GLU A 83 3.14 22.05 -7.68
N TYR A 84 3.28 20.75 -7.94
CA TYR A 84 2.89 19.65 -7.05
C TYR A 84 4.11 18.75 -6.81
N PRO A 85 4.99 19.12 -5.86
CA PRO A 85 6.29 18.48 -5.69
C PRO A 85 6.21 17.16 -4.90
N MET A 86 5.23 16.31 -5.21
CA MET A 86 5.10 14.97 -4.64
C MET A 86 5.77 13.94 -5.57
N TRP A 87 6.38 12.93 -4.96
CA TRP A 87 7.09 11.90 -5.70
C TRP A 87 6.19 10.73 -6.06
N ASN A 88 6.26 10.32 -7.32
CA ASN A 88 5.54 9.18 -7.88
C ASN A 88 4.04 9.20 -7.55
N THR A 89 3.36 10.36 -7.65
CA THR A 89 1.90 10.43 -7.45
C THR A 89 1.19 9.36 -8.29
N TYR A 90 0.47 8.43 -7.66
CA TYR A 90 0.14 7.12 -8.23
C TYR A 90 -1.04 7.15 -9.21
N ASP A 91 -2.07 7.93 -8.90
CA ASP A 91 -3.21 8.19 -9.80
C ASP A 91 -2.75 8.90 -11.08
N VAL A 92 -1.74 9.76 -10.97
CA VAL A 92 -1.09 10.38 -12.13
C VAL A 92 -0.12 9.41 -12.81
N HIS A 93 0.62 8.61 -12.04
CA HIS A 93 1.56 7.60 -12.53
C HIS A 93 0.88 6.63 -13.47
N PHE A 94 -0.37 6.25 -13.21
CA PHE A 94 -1.21 5.43 -14.09
C PHE A 94 -1.10 5.83 -15.57
N TYR A 95 -1.11 7.13 -15.89
CA TYR A 95 -1.02 7.62 -17.26
C TYR A 95 0.41 7.61 -17.81
N SER A 96 1.40 7.89 -16.97
CA SER A 96 2.81 7.97 -17.36
C SER A 96 3.55 6.62 -17.41
N SER A 97 3.03 5.62 -16.69
CA SER A 97 3.64 4.29 -16.52
C SER A 97 3.83 3.55 -17.84
N PHE A 98 3.04 3.87 -18.87
CA PHE A 98 3.23 3.32 -20.22
C PHE A 98 4.62 3.58 -20.78
N ALA A 99 5.15 4.80 -20.60
CA ALA A 99 6.49 5.14 -21.08
C ALA A 99 7.57 4.37 -20.31
N LEU A 100 7.42 4.24 -18.99
CA LEU A 100 8.35 3.49 -18.15
C LEU A 100 8.28 1.99 -18.44
N THR A 101 7.09 1.42 -18.57
CA THR A 101 6.89 0.01 -18.92
C THR A 101 7.53 -0.33 -20.27
N MET A 102 7.38 0.53 -21.27
CA MET A 102 7.90 0.28 -22.63
C MET A 102 9.41 0.47 -22.75
N LEU A 103 9.98 1.48 -22.07
CA LEU A 103 11.39 1.88 -22.26
C LEU A 103 12.29 1.41 -21.11
N PHE A 104 11.77 1.37 -19.89
CA PHE A 104 12.51 1.07 -18.67
C PHE A 104 11.72 0.11 -17.74
N PRO A 105 11.32 -1.09 -18.20
CA PRO A 105 10.42 -1.98 -17.47
C PRO A 105 10.92 -2.38 -16.07
N LYS A 106 12.24 -2.43 -15.87
CA LYS A 106 12.83 -2.70 -14.55
C LYS A 106 12.63 -1.54 -13.57
N LEU A 107 12.68 -0.29 -14.04
CA LEU A 107 12.38 0.88 -13.21
C LEU A 107 10.90 0.93 -12.86
N GLU A 108 10.02 0.67 -13.84
CA GLU A 108 8.58 0.54 -13.58
C GLU A 108 8.30 -0.50 -12.48
N LEU A 109 8.89 -1.69 -12.62
CA LEU A 109 8.70 -2.75 -11.61
C LEU A 109 9.25 -2.34 -10.23
N SER A 110 10.31 -1.53 -10.17
CA SER A 110 10.78 -0.96 -8.90
C SER A 110 9.73 -0.06 -8.25
N ILE A 111 9.07 0.82 -9.02
CA ILE A 111 8.02 1.71 -8.52
C ILE A 111 6.84 0.89 -7.99
N GLN A 112 6.41 -0.13 -8.74
CA GLN A 112 5.31 -1.00 -8.31
C GLN A 112 5.64 -1.76 -7.01
N ARG A 113 6.89 -2.19 -6.82
CA ARG A 113 7.32 -2.81 -5.55
C ARG A 113 7.30 -1.82 -4.39
N ASP A 114 7.71 -0.57 -4.59
CA ASP A 114 7.64 0.46 -3.55
C ASP A 114 6.17 0.71 -3.13
N PHE A 115 5.24 0.81 -4.09
CA PHE A 115 3.80 0.93 -3.79
C PHE A 115 3.23 -0.31 -3.09
N ALA A 116 3.61 -1.51 -3.53
CA ALA A 116 3.21 -2.75 -2.86
C ALA A 116 3.70 -2.80 -1.39
N ALA A 117 4.91 -2.34 -1.12
CA ALA A 117 5.41 -2.18 0.24
C ALA A 117 4.63 -1.13 1.01
N ALA A 118 4.29 0.00 0.37
CA ALA A 118 3.54 1.09 0.99
C ALA A 118 2.10 0.71 1.39
N VAL A 119 1.45 -0.21 0.65
CA VAL A 119 0.13 -0.75 1.02
C VAL A 119 0.18 -1.42 2.40
N MET A 120 1.29 -2.06 2.74
CA MET A 120 1.52 -2.72 4.03
C MET A 120 1.90 -1.74 5.15
N MET A 121 2.12 -0.45 4.85
CA MET A 121 2.43 0.56 5.86
C MET A 121 1.19 1.05 6.60
N HIS A 122 1.36 1.29 7.90
CA HIS A 122 0.45 2.07 8.72
C HIS A 122 1.21 3.22 9.40
N ASP A 123 0.79 4.46 9.13
CA ASP A 123 1.27 5.63 9.86
C ASP A 123 0.09 6.33 10.56
N PRO A 124 -0.04 6.18 11.89
CA PRO A 124 -1.10 6.82 12.66
C PRO A 124 -0.84 8.31 12.93
N SER A 125 0.34 8.84 12.56
CA SER A 125 0.69 10.25 12.69
C SER A 125 -0.39 11.13 12.06
N LYS A 126 -0.64 12.29 12.68
CA LYS A 126 -1.76 13.15 12.29
C LYS A 126 -1.28 14.22 11.31
N MET A 127 -1.99 14.33 10.19
CA MET A 127 -1.86 15.43 9.26
C MET A 127 -3.16 16.23 9.19
N ARG A 128 -3.05 17.54 8.98
CA ARG A 128 -4.20 18.44 8.85
C ARG A 128 -4.57 18.58 7.39
N LEU A 129 -5.83 18.31 7.07
CA LEU A 129 -6.35 18.48 5.72
C LEU A 129 -6.57 19.96 5.41
N MET A 130 -6.16 20.42 4.22
CA MET A 130 -6.32 21.82 3.83
C MET A 130 -7.78 22.18 3.54
N HIS A 131 -8.57 21.26 2.97
CA HIS A 131 -9.94 21.59 2.53
C HIS A 131 -10.93 21.88 3.67
N ASN A 132 -10.73 21.31 4.87
CA ASN A 132 -11.65 21.45 6.00
C ASN A 132 -10.95 21.57 7.37
N GLY A 133 -9.63 21.53 7.42
CA GLY A 133 -8.85 21.64 8.65
C GLY A 133 -8.91 20.42 9.57
N LYS A 134 -9.51 19.30 9.15
CA LYS A 134 -9.63 18.07 9.97
C LYS A 134 -8.27 17.38 10.09
N TRP A 135 -7.98 16.86 11.27
CA TRP A 135 -6.85 15.97 11.50
C TRP A 135 -7.21 14.53 11.16
N VAL A 136 -6.41 13.89 10.31
CA VAL A 136 -6.57 12.49 9.89
C VAL A 136 -5.25 11.76 10.07
N SER A 137 -5.28 10.42 10.09
CA SER A 137 -4.04 9.63 9.99
C SER A 137 -3.39 9.88 8.63
N ARG A 138 -2.07 9.85 8.56
CA ARG A 138 -1.32 10.02 7.31
C ARG A 138 -1.49 8.84 6.36
N LYS A 139 -1.43 7.61 6.91
CA LYS A 139 -1.51 6.38 6.10
C LYS A 139 -2.24 5.26 6.84
N VAL A 140 -3.33 4.77 6.26
CA VAL A 140 -4.05 3.59 6.77
C VAL A 140 -3.56 2.31 6.10
N LEU A 141 -3.39 1.23 6.87
CA LEU A 141 -3.02 -0.10 6.35
C LEU A 141 -4.00 -0.54 5.26
N GLY A 142 -3.47 -1.07 4.15
CA GLY A 142 -4.26 -1.58 3.03
C GLY A 142 -4.70 -0.51 2.02
N ALA A 143 -4.68 0.78 2.37
CA ALA A 143 -4.87 1.84 1.38
C ALA A 143 -3.60 2.04 0.55
N VAL A 144 -3.73 2.25 -0.75
CA VAL A 144 -2.62 2.70 -1.60
C VAL A 144 -2.35 4.17 -1.28
N PRO A 145 -1.11 4.58 -0.99
CA PRO A 145 -0.83 6.00 -0.82
C PRO A 145 -0.99 6.74 -2.15
N HIS A 146 -1.36 8.01 -2.08
CA HIS A 146 -1.40 8.91 -3.23
C HIS A 146 0.00 9.14 -3.80
N ASP A 147 1.01 9.34 -2.95
CA ASP A 147 2.38 9.61 -3.36
C ASP A 147 3.37 8.96 -2.37
N ILE A 148 4.63 8.79 -2.81
CA ILE A 148 5.72 8.22 -2.02
C ILE A 148 6.32 9.25 -1.05
N GLY A 149 5.76 10.45 -0.97
CA GLY A 149 6.17 11.53 -0.08
C GLY A 149 6.69 12.74 -0.82
N MET A 150 7.29 13.66 -0.05
CA MET A 150 7.86 14.91 -0.55
C MET A 150 9.25 15.18 0.07
N TYR A 151 9.33 15.24 1.40
CA TYR A 151 10.57 15.58 2.12
C TYR A 151 11.42 14.36 2.48
N ASP A 152 10.78 13.27 2.91
CA ASP A 152 11.44 12.00 3.24
C ASP A 152 10.73 10.86 2.50
N PRO A 153 11.00 10.69 1.20
CA PRO A 153 10.32 9.72 0.37
C PRO A 153 10.48 8.30 0.92
N TRP A 154 9.50 7.43 0.67
CA TRP A 154 9.37 6.07 1.22
C TRP A 154 9.10 5.98 2.73
N PHE A 155 9.50 6.95 3.54
CA PHE A 155 9.27 6.95 4.99
C PHE A 155 8.02 7.75 5.36
N GLU A 156 7.84 8.94 4.77
CA GLU A 156 6.68 9.80 4.95
C GLU A 156 5.82 9.88 3.68
N VAL A 157 5.11 8.79 3.37
CA VAL A 157 4.16 8.72 2.24
C VAL A 157 2.93 9.61 2.47
N ASN A 158 2.15 9.89 1.41
CA ASN A 158 1.01 10.81 1.44
C ASN A 158 1.42 12.23 1.90
N ALA A 159 2.31 12.88 1.15
CA ALA A 159 2.58 14.30 1.32
C ALA A 159 1.37 15.14 0.92
N TYR A 160 0.58 14.68 -0.06
CA TYR A 160 -0.69 15.30 -0.41
C TYR A 160 -1.63 15.38 0.80
N ASN A 161 -2.06 16.60 1.14
CA ASN A 161 -2.92 16.87 2.30
C ASN A 161 -4.13 17.76 1.97
N LEU A 162 -4.45 17.98 0.68
CA LEU A 162 -5.63 18.75 0.34
C LEU A 162 -6.91 18.00 0.73
N TYR A 163 -6.98 16.69 0.45
CA TYR A 163 -8.03 15.77 0.86
C TYR A 163 -7.46 14.50 1.52
N ASN A 164 -8.29 13.73 2.22
CA ASN A 164 -7.90 12.39 2.67
C ASN A 164 -8.02 11.40 1.50
N THR A 165 -6.90 10.74 1.19
CA THR A 165 -6.75 9.82 0.05
C THR A 165 -7.02 8.36 0.41
N ASP A 166 -7.07 7.99 1.69
CA ASP A 166 -7.27 6.60 2.16
C ASP A 166 -8.58 5.97 1.64
N ARG A 167 -9.53 6.79 1.17
CA ARG A 167 -10.84 6.36 0.69
C ARG A 167 -11.08 6.68 -0.78
N TRP A 168 -10.05 7.08 -1.52
CA TRP A 168 -10.12 7.22 -2.97
C TRP A 168 -10.47 5.87 -3.61
N LYS A 169 -10.94 5.90 -4.86
CA LYS A 169 -11.61 4.74 -5.51
C LYS A 169 -10.93 4.33 -6.81
N ASP A 170 -10.08 5.21 -7.29
CA ASP A 170 -9.17 5.13 -8.42
C ASP A 170 -7.77 4.66 -8.02
N LEU A 171 -7.38 4.89 -6.76
CA LEU A 171 -6.26 4.27 -6.06
C LEU A 171 -6.67 2.95 -5.39
#